data_AF-A0A7S2I1A4-F1
#
_entry.id   AF-A0A7S2I1A4-F1
#
_cell.length_a   1.000
_cell.length_b   1.000
_cell.length_c   1.000
_cell.angle_alpha   90.00
_cell.angle_beta   90.00
_cell.angle_gamma   90.00
#
_symmetry.space_group_name_H-M   'P 1'
#
loop_
_entity.id
_entity.type
_entity.pdbx_description
1 polymer ?
#
loop_
_entity_poly.entity_id
_entity_poly.type
_entity_poly.pdbx_seq_one_letter_code
_entity_poly.pdbx_strand_id
1 'polypeptide(L)'
;LYFMKSFAADGPNEADPELKPRDRKWALSQKDHPLFRKAFGDEDDRRADIIYVAPTVRALESAGLAFGTEGVPFKIDWRLKDRGNKALKTNYVRKMTELVDTGYLDRSYGDSMMRAYDDWQNSTKGQNENDLLGDNDNRVETFLHDLLERPEKHIIIVGHNNILDHAGGFGDFPGGVEARILDENGVISNFKND
;
A
#
# COMPACT_ATOMS: atom_id res chain seq x y z
N LEU A 1 -6.09 -16.49 3.53
CA LEU A 1 -5.92 -15.14 2.95
C LEU A 1 -6.74 -14.12 3.74
N TYR A 2 -6.20 -12.90 3.93
CA TYR A 2 -6.52 -12.01 5.03
C TYR A 2 -6.81 -10.53 4.68
N PHE A 3 -8.10 -10.15 4.60
CA PHE A 3 -8.59 -8.81 4.24
C PHE A 3 -8.49 -7.79 5.38
N MET A 4 -8.19 -6.52 5.06
CA MET A 4 -8.07 -5.40 5.99
C MET A 4 -8.56 -4.09 5.34
N LYS A 5 -9.21 -3.21 6.13
CA LYS A 5 -10.23 -2.22 5.73
C LYS A 5 -9.66 -0.91 5.14
N SER A 6 -10.42 -0.29 4.24
CA SER A 6 -10.12 0.99 3.57
C SER A 6 -10.22 2.24 4.46
N PHE A 7 -9.51 3.30 4.08
CA PHE A 7 -9.51 4.62 4.75
C PHE A 7 -9.95 5.73 3.81
N ALA A 8 -10.92 6.56 4.22
CA ALA A 8 -11.42 7.64 3.36
C ALA A 8 -10.36 8.72 3.10
N ALA A 9 -10.25 9.18 1.85
CA ALA A 9 -9.54 10.40 1.49
C ALA A 9 -10.56 11.48 1.07
N ASP A 10 -10.22 12.75 1.32
CA ASP A 10 -10.92 13.87 0.69
C ASP A 10 -10.68 13.83 -0.82
N GLY A 11 -11.66 14.34 -1.58
CA GLY A 11 -11.79 14.13 -3.02
C GLY A 11 -10.60 14.56 -3.90
N PRO A 12 -10.74 14.44 -5.23
CA PRO A 12 -9.65 14.67 -6.16
C PRO A 12 -9.02 16.06 -6.00
N ASN A 13 -7.69 16.13 -6.14
CA ASN A 13 -6.81 17.32 -6.23
C ASN A 13 -6.12 17.86 -4.95
N GLU A 14 -6.06 17.12 -3.84
CA GLU A 14 -5.24 17.57 -2.70
C GLU A 14 -3.76 17.14 -2.77
N ALA A 15 -2.89 18.04 -2.30
CA ALA A 15 -1.45 17.89 -2.25
C ALA A 15 -1.03 16.85 -1.21
N ASP A 16 -0.87 15.58 -1.63
CA ASP A 16 -0.28 14.48 -0.83
C ASP A 16 -0.69 14.49 0.67
N PRO A 17 -2.00 14.42 0.99
CA PRO A 17 -2.49 14.63 2.34
C PRO A 17 -2.08 13.46 3.26
N GLU A 18 -1.87 13.76 4.54
CA GLU A 18 -1.72 12.76 5.60
C GLU A 18 -3.08 12.14 5.98
N LEU A 19 -3.04 11.03 6.74
CA LEU A 19 -4.24 10.46 7.32
C LEU A 19 -4.84 11.39 8.38
N LYS A 20 -6.16 11.54 8.34
CA LYS A 20 -6.90 12.21 9.40
C LYS A 20 -6.83 11.41 10.70
N PRO A 21 -7.04 12.03 11.88
CA PRO A 21 -7.00 11.31 13.16
C PRO A 21 -7.94 10.10 13.24
N ARG A 22 -9.11 10.15 12.59
CA ARG A 22 -10.03 9.02 12.51
C ARG A 22 -9.41 7.85 11.75
N ASP A 23 -8.79 8.13 10.62
CA ASP A 23 -8.25 7.10 9.73
C ASP A 23 -6.95 6.52 10.29
N ARG A 24 -6.13 7.32 10.99
CA ARG A 24 -5.00 6.82 11.80
C ARG A 24 -5.45 5.81 12.85
N LYS A 25 -6.56 6.07 13.55
CA LYS A 25 -7.13 5.12 14.52
C LYS A 25 -7.54 3.81 13.86
N TRP A 26 -8.13 3.89 12.66
CA TRP A 26 -8.49 2.70 11.92
C TRP A 26 -7.24 1.94 11.43
N ALA A 27 -6.19 2.63 10.96
CA ALA A 27 -4.93 1.97 10.58
C ALA A 27 -4.32 1.22 11.76
N LEU A 28 -4.33 1.81 12.95
CA LEU A 28 -3.87 1.16 14.18
C LEU A 28 -4.76 -0.01 14.63
N SER A 29 -6.06 0.02 14.34
CA SER A 29 -6.98 -1.08 14.67
C SER A 29 -6.85 -2.26 13.71
N GLN A 30 -5.97 -2.19 12.70
CA GLN A 30 -5.79 -3.30 11.79
C GLN A 30 -5.28 -4.56 12.54
N LYS A 31 -4.46 -4.39 13.58
CA LYS A 31 -4.01 -5.51 14.44
C LYS A 31 -5.13 -6.31 15.13
N ASP A 32 -6.29 -5.68 15.31
CA ASP A 32 -7.44 -6.30 16.01
C ASP A 32 -8.27 -7.18 15.07
N HIS A 33 -7.99 -7.13 13.76
CA HIS A 33 -8.76 -7.87 12.77
C HIS A 33 -8.36 -9.35 12.78
N PRO A 34 -9.32 -10.29 12.69
CA PRO A 34 -9.04 -11.74 12.74
C PRO A 34 -8.01 -12.22 11.73
N LEU A 35 -7.85 -11.47 10.66
CA LEU A 35 -7.03 -11.80 9.52
C LEU A 35 -5.60 -11.27 9.67
N PHE A 36 -5.40 -10.24 10.49
CA PHE A 36 -4.08 -9.74 10.84
C PHE A 36 -3.21 -10.85 11.43
N ARG A 37 -3.72 -11.54 12.46
CA ARG A 37 -3.01 -12.64 13.12
C ARG A 37 -2.62 -13.76 12.20
N LYS A 38 -3.35 -13.94 11.11
CA LYS A 38 -3.11 -15.02 10.20
C LYS A 38 -2.19 -14.59 9.05
N ALA A 39 -2.06 -13.29 8.78
CA ALA A 39 -1.07 -12.70 7.87
C ALA A 39 0.30 -12.47 8.54
N PHE A 40 0.33 -12.37 9.88
CA PHE A 40 1.55 -12.04 10.63
C PHE A 40 1.85 -12.98 11.81
N GLY A 41 1.07 -14.06 11.95
CA GLY A 41 1.29 -15.07 12.98
C GLY A 41 2.39 -16.07 12.62
N ASP A 42 2.62 -17.04 13.49
CA ASP A 42 3.71 -18.03 13.40
C ASP A 42 3.46 -19.15 12.36
N GLU A 43 2.39 -19.06 11.57
CA GLU A 43 2.07 -20.02 10.50
C GLU A 43 2.87 -19.65 9.22
N ASP A 44 4.06 -20.24 9.06
CA ASP A 44 4.98 -19.97 7.93
C ASP A 44 4.33 -20.11 6.55
N ASP A 45 3.34 -21.00 6.40
CA ASP A 45 2.62 -21.25 5.14
C ASP A 45 1.59 -20.17 4.78
N ARG A 46 1.40 -19.15 5.64
CA ARG A 46 0.33 -18.14 5.49
C ARG A 46 0.79 -16.71 5.80
N ARG A 47 2.00 -16.57 6.32
CA ARG A 47 2.60 -15.27 6.64
C ARG A 47 2.80 -14.46 5.37
N ALA A 48 2.54 -13.16 5.44
CA ALA A 48 2.83 -12.24 4.37
C ALA A 48 4.34 -12.19 4.09
N ASP A 49 4.71 -12.33 2.83
CA ASP A 49 6.09 -12.28 2.36
C ASP A 49 6.56 -10.84 2.16
N ILE A 50 5.65 -9.96 1.73
CA ILE A 50 5.97 -8.58 1.33
C ILE A 50 4.74 -7.67 1.37
N ILE A 51 4.98 -6.39 1.65
CA ILE A 51 3.98 -5.31 1.62
C ILE A 51 4.33 -4.32 0.51
N TYR A 52 3.48 -4.18 -0.50
CA TYR A 52 3.58 -3.12 -1.52
C TYR A 52 2.84 -1.89 -1.08
N VAL A 53 3.43 -0.72 -1.30
CA VAL A 53 2.83 0.55 -0.89
C VAL A 53 2.91 1.57 -2.01
N ALA A 54 1.83 2.30 -2.25
CA ALA A 54 1.84 3.44 -3.15
C ALA A 54 2.78 4.54 -2.65
N PRO A 55 3.43 5.31 -3.54
CA PRO A 55 4.38 6.36 -3.17
C PRO A 55 3.71 7.66 -2.68
N THR A 56 2.61 7.55 -1.92
CA THR A 56 1.89 8.69 -1.34
C THR A 56 1.93 8.62 0.18
N VAL A 57 2.01 9.78 0.84
CA VAL A 57 2.22 9.89 2.30
C VAL A 57 1.16 9.15 3.07
N ARG A 58 -0.12 9.25 2.67
CA ARG A 58 -1.21 8.50 3.32
C ARG A 58 -1.12 6.99 3.19
N ALA A 59 -0.69 6.47 2.03
CA ALA A 59 -0.53 5.02 1.86
C ALA A 59 0.59 4.49 2.75
N LEU A 60 1.69 5.24 2.82
CA LEU A 60 2.84 4.93 3.68
C LEU A 60 2.50 5.03 5.16
N GLU A 61 1.80 6.09 5.56
CA GLU A 61 1.32 6.26 6.93
C GLU A 61 0.36 5.13 7.32
N SER A 62 -0.54 4.73 6.41
CA SER A 62 -1.43 3.59 6.64
C SER A 62 -0.63 2.30 6.84
N ALA A 63 0.34 2.03 5.95
CA ALA A 63 1.12 0.81 5.98
C ALA A 63 2.04 0.74 7.21
N GLY A 64 2.67 1.85 7.58
CA GLY A 64 3.49 1.96 8.78
C GLY A 64 2.67 1.74 10.05
N LEU A 65 1.57 2.48 10.21
CA LEU A 65 0.70 2.34 11.40
C LEU A 65 0.09 0.94 11.54
N ALA A 66 -0.22 0.29 10.42
CA ALA A 66 -0.85 -1.03 10.44
C ALA A 66 0.16 -2.17 10.59
N PHE A 67 1.30 -2.11 9.90
CA PHE A 67 2.16 -3.29 9.67
C PHE A 67 3.65 -3.05 9.95
N GLY A 68 4.05 -1.82 10.31
CA GLY A 68 5.45 -1.40 10.36
C GLY A 68 6.32 -2.16 11.36
N THR A 69 5.73 -2.93 12.28
CA THR A 69 6.38 -3.71 13.32
C THR A 69 6.33 -5.23 13.11
N GLU A 70 5.70 -5.72 12.03
CA GLU A 70 5.38 -7.16 11.89
C GLU A 70 6.49 -8.00 11.23
N GLY A 71 7.67 -7.40 11.02
CA GLY A 71 8.82 -8.09 10.44
C GLY A 71 8.62 -8.53 8.99
N VAL A 72 7.73 -7.87 8.24
CA VAL A 72 7.50 -8.11 6.82
C VAL A 72 8.08 -6.95 6.00
N PRO A 73 8.88 -7.22 4.95
CA PRO A 73 9.53 -6.17 4.16
C PRO A 73 8.52 -5.34 3.36
N PHE A 74 8.83 -4.05 3.23
CA PHE A 74 8.05 -3.09 2.45
C PHE A 74 8.71 -2.81 1.10
N LYS A 75 7.90 -2.64 0.06
CA LYS A 75 8.32 -2.22 -1.29
C LYS A 75 7.40 -1.11 -1.80
N ILE A 76 8.01 -0.02 -2.25
CA ILE A 76 7.25 1.06 -2.90
C ILE A 76 7.03 0.69 -4.37
N ASP A 77 5.78 0.79 -4.84
CA ASP A 77 5.46 0.58 -6.25
C ASP A 77 4.65 1.75 -6.79
N TRP A 78 5.24 2.44 -7.76
CA TRP A 78 4.66 3.63 -8.38
C TRP A 78 3.41 3.34 -9.18
N ARG A 79 3.18 2.07 -9.57
CA ARG A 79 1.98 1.67 -10.30
C ARG A 79 0.72 1.76 -9.46
N LEU A 80 0.88 1.74 -8.14
CA LEU A 80 -0.19 1.93 -7.17
C LEU A 80 -0.54 3.41 -6.94
N LYS A 81 0.22 4.34 -7.53
CA LYS A 81 0.00 5.78 -7.37
C LYS A 81 -1.22 6.25 -8.15
N ASP A 82 -2.12 6.94 -7.48
CA ASP A 82 -3.21 7.63 -8.17
C ASP A 82 -2.71 8.90 -8.89
N ARG A 83 -3.23 9.15 -10.10
CA ARG A 83 -2.83 10.29 -10.94
C ARG A 83 -3.15 11.64 -10.31
N GLY A 84 -4.25 11.72 -9.54
CA GLY A 84 -4.72 12.97 -8.95
C GLY A 84 -3.90 13.45 -7.75
N ASN A 85 -3.09 12.56 -7.14
CA ASN A 85 -2.34 12.88 -5.94
C ASN A 85 -0.90 13.23 -6.26
N LYS A 86 -0.40 14.31 -5.67
CA LYS A 86 1.04 14.60 -5.70
C LYS A 86 1.77 13.64 -4.76
N ALA A 87 3.04 13.41 -5.03
CA ALA A 87 3.96 12.73 -4.13
C ALA A 87 5.07 13.73 -3.77
N LEU A 88 5.11 14.18 -2.52
CA LEU A 88 6.02 15.24 -2.08
C LEU A 88 7.12 14.67 -1.18
N LYS A 89 8.37 14.67 -1.66
CA LYS A 89 9.53 14.16 -0.91
C LYS A 89 9.64 14.72 0.51
N THR A 90 9.34 16.01 0.70
CA THR A 90 9.40 16.63 2.03
C THR A 90 8.38 16.04 3.00
N ASN A 91 7.16 15.76 2.54
CA ASN A 91 6.12 15.15 3.37
C ASN A 91 6.45 13.69 3.63
N TYR A 92 6.93 12.99 2.60
CA TYR A 92 7.40 11.61 2.68
C TYR A 92 8.47 11.46 3.78
N VAL A 93 9.57 12.20 3.68
CA VAL A 93 10.69 12.10 4.63
C VAL A 93 10.23 12.43 6.04
N ARG A 94 9.46 13.52 6.20
CA ARG A 94 8.93 13.90 7.51
C ARG A 94 8.07 12.79 8.13
N LYS A 95 7.17 12.18 7.36
CA LYS A 95 6.26 11.15 7.88
C LYS A 95 7.00 9.85 8.19
N MET A 96 7.94 9.44 7.35
CA MET A 96 8.74 8.24 7.61
C MET A 96 9.57 8.40 8.89
N THR A 97 10.20 9.57 9.08
CA THR A 97 10.90 9.88 10.33
C THR A 97 9.96 9.85 11.53
N GLU A 98 8.76 10.46 11.43
CA GLU A 98 7.76 10.42 12.50
C GLU A 98 7.39 8.96 12.86
N LEU A 99 7.12 8.10 11.89
CA LEU A 99 6.73 6.70 12.12
C LEU A 99 7.86 5.89 12.77
N VAL A 100 9.11 6.13 12.36
CA VAL A 100 10.30 5.48 12.97
C VAL A 100 10.50 5.97 14.40
N ASP A 101 10.47 7.28 14.63
CA ASP A 101 10.73 7.87 15.94
C ASP A 101 9.64 7.53 16.97
N THR A 102 8.41 7.34 16.50
CA THR A 102 7.27 6.89 17.34
C THR A 102 7.19 5.38 17.51
N GLY A 103 8.06 4.61 16.85
CA GLY A 103 8.09 3.14 16.94
C GLY A 103 6.96 2.44 16.18
N TYR A 104 6.23 3.13 15.31
CA TYR A 104 5.23 2.51 14.44
C TYR A 104 5.86 1.83 13.22
N LEU A 105 7.08 2.19 12.86
CA LEU A 105 7.81 1.57 11.77
C LEU A 105 9.22 1.20 12.22
N ASP A 106 9.63 -0.05 11.97
CA ASP A 106 11.00 -0.47 12.21
C ASP A 106 11.99 0.39 11.40
N ARG A 107 13.09 0.80 12.04
CA ARG A 107 14.10 1.69 11.43
C ARG A 107 14.66 1.11 10.13
N SER A 108 14.89 -0.20 10.06
CA SER A 108 15.44 -0.84 8.87
C SER A 108 14.49 -0.74 7.67
N TYR A 109 13.18 -0.87 7.91
CA TYR A 109 12.15 -0.67 6.88
C TYR A 109 12.01 0.81 6.51
N GLY A 110 12.04 1.71 7.50
CA GLY A 110 12.06 3.16 7.26
C GLY A 110 13.18 3.58 6.32
N ASP A 111 14.42 3.15 6.61
CA ASP A 111 15.60 3.44 5.77
C ASP A 111 15.50 2.81 4.37
N SER A 112 14.99 1.58 4.27
CA SER A 112 14.76 0.90 2.99
C SER A 112 13.76 1.65 2.11
N MET A 113 12.62 2.04 2.69
CA MET A 113 11.56 2.76 2.00
C MET A 113 12.04 4.15 1.57
N MET A 114 12.78 4.88 2.42
CA MET A 114 13.35 6.18 2.06
C MET A 114 14.30 6.08 0.86
N ARG A 115 15.16 5.06 0.80
CA ARG A 115 16.01 4.82 -0.37
C ARG A 115 15.21 4.50 -1.63
N ALA A 116 14.23 3.59 -1.52
CA ALA A 116 13.38 3.22 -2.65
C ALA A 116 12.59 4.43 -3.20
N TYR A 117 12.15 5.33 -2.33
CA TYR A 117 11.47 6.56 -2.75
C TYR A 117 12.41 7.52 -3.49
N ASP A 118 13.66 7.65 -3.03
CA ASP A 118 14.67 8.47 -3.69
C ASP A 118 15.06 7.91 -5.07
N ASP A 119 15.23 6.60 -5.18
CA ASP A 119 15.49 5.93 -6.46
C ASP A 119 14.34 6.13 -7.45
N TRP A 120 13.10 6.06 -6.96
CA TRP A 120 11.92 6.35 -7.77
C TRP A 120 11.86 7.82 -8.22
N GLN A 121 12.02 8.79 -7.31
CA GLN A 121 12.04 10.21 -7.67
C GLN A 121 13.14 10.54 -8.68
N ASN A 122 14.32 9.92 -8.54
CA ASN A 122 15.42 10.11 -9.46
C ASN A 122 15.15 9.49 -10.84
N SER A 123 14.57 8.29 -10.90
CA SER A 123 14.26 7.62 -12.17
C SER A 123 13.13 8.28 -12.96
N THR A 124 12.26 9.03 -12.27
CA THR A 124 11.12 9.75 -12.88
C THR A 124 11.41 11.23 -13.13
N LYS A 125 12.59 11.72 -12.73
CA LYS A 125 12.94 13.13 -12.83
C LYS A 125 12.94 13.61 -14.29
N GLY A 126 12.16 14.65 -14.57
CA GLY A 126 12.07 15.26 -15.91
C GLY A 126 11.15 14.52 -16.88
N GLN A 127 10.49 13.45 -16.43
CA GLN A 127 9.47 12.76 -17.22
C GLN A 127 8.09 13.39 -16.96
N ASN A 128 7.23 13.39 -17.97
CA ASN A 128 5.83 13.74 -17.78
C ASN A 128 5.15 12.62 -17.00
N GLU A 129 4.49 12.96 -15.90
CA GLU A 129 3.82 12.01 -15.04
C GLU A 129 2.72 11.21 -15.76
N ASN A 130 2.03 11.81 -16.74
CA ASN A 130 1.03 11.10 -17.53
C ASN A 130 1.67 10.06 -18.46
N ASP A 131 2.86 10.35 -19.00
CA ASP A 131 3.59 9.42 -19.86
C ASP A 131 4.23 8.29 -19.03
N LEU A 132 4.70 8.62 -17.82
CA LEU A 132 5.26 7.65 -16.87
C LEU A 132 4.18 6.68 -16.37
N LEU A 133 3.05 7.22 -15.90
CA LEU A 133 2.00 6.42 -15.32
C LEU A 133 1.22 5.67 -16.41
N GLY A 134 1.08 6.23 -17.62
CA GLY A 134 0.28 5.61 -18.67
C GLY A 134 -1.16 5.38 -18.21
N ASP A 135 -1.90 4.54 -18.92
CA ASP A 135 -3.29 4.20 -18.60
C ASP A 135 -3.47 3.45 -17.27
N ASN A 136 -4.49 3.81 -16.47
CA ASN A 136 -4.70 3.21 -15.15
C ASN A 136 -5.01 1.71 -15.26
N ASP A 137 -5.84 1.29 -16.22
CA ASP A 137 -6.21 -0.11 -16.41
C ASP A 137 -4.97 -0.92 -16.78
N ASN A 138 -4.29 -0.52 -17.86
CA ASN A 138 -3.07 -1.20 -18.32
C ASN A 138 -1.97 -1.25 -17.25
N ARG A 139 -1.78 -0.17 -16.50
CA ARG A 139 -0.74 -0.10 -15.45
C ARG A 139 -1.02 -1.05 -14.30
N VAL A 140 -2.28 -1.13 -13.89
CA VAL A 140 -2.71 -2.00 -12.80
C VAL A 140 -2.70 -3.46 -13.26
N GLU A 141 -3.19 -3.75 -14.46
CA GLU A 141 -3.09 -5.08 -15.06
C GLU A 141 -1.64 -5.56 -15.17
N THR A 142 -0.72 -4.69 -15.62
CA THR A 142 0.71 -5.01 -15.69
C THR A 142 1.28 -5.24 -14.28
N PHE A 143 0.90 -4.42 -13.30
CA PHE A 143 1.29 -4.63 -11.91
C PHE A 143 0.84 -6.00 -11.39
N LEU A 144 -0.43 -6.36 -11.59
CA LEU A 144 -0.95 -7.66 -11.18
C LEU A 144 -0.25 -8.81 -11.89
N HIS A 145 -0.09 -8.73 -13.21
CA HIS A 145 0.61 -9.74 -14.01
C HIS A 145 2.02 -9.98 -13.45
N ASP A 146 2.78 -8.91 -13.21
CA ASP A 146 4.10 -9.00 -12.61
C ASP A 146 4.08 -9.57 -11.19
N LEU A 147 2.99 -9.39 -10.43
CA LEU A 147 2.87 -10.01 -9.11
C LEU A 147 2.65 -11.53 -9.20
N LEU A 148 2.06 -12.05 -10.28
CA LEU A 148 1.83 -13.49 -10.44
C LEU A 148 3.08 -14.26 -10.82
N GLU A 149 4.01 -13.60 -11.50
CA GLU A 149 5.27 -14.21 -11.93
C GLU A 149 6.33 -14.24 -10.81
N ARG A 150 6.00 -13.68 -9.65
CA ARG A 150 6.94 -13.52 -8.54
C ARG A 150 7.04 -14.73 -7.62
N PRO A 151 8.17 -14.86 -6.89
CA PRO A 151 8.33 -15.92 -5.91
C PRO A 151 7.47 -15.72 -4.65
N GLU A 152 7.12 -14.48 -4.29
CA GLU A 152 6.25 -14.18 -3.15
C GLU A 152 4.82 -14.67 -3.39
N LYS A 153 4.24 -15.37 -2.42
CA LYS A 153 2.91 -15.98 -2.51
C LYS A 153 1.86 -15.26 -1.67
N HIS A 154 2.28 -14.55 -0.62
CA HIS A 154 1.39 -13.81 0.26
C HIS A 154 1.77 -12.34 0.28
N ILE A 155 0.97 -11.54 -0.42
CA ILE A 155 1.29 -10.14 -0.67
C ILE A 155 0.22 -9.25 -0.06
N ILE A 156 0.64 -8.21 0.66
CA ILE A 156 -0.25 -7.13 1.08
C ILE A 156 0.01 -5.95 0.17
N ILE A 157 -1.02 -5.46 -0.52
CA ILE A 157 -0.94 -4.21 -1.28
C ILE A 157 -1.39 -3.06 -0.36
N VAL A 158 -0.95 -1.82 -0.55
CA VAL A 158 -1.48 -0.63 0.15
C VAL A 158 -1.48 0.50 -0.87
N GLY A 159 -2.57 0.60 -1.62
CA GLY A 159 -2.74 1.52 -2.76
C GLY A 159 -3.94 2.43 -2.60
N HIS A 160 -4.43 3.07 -3.65
CA HIS A 160 -5.66 3.88 -3.62
C HIS A 160 -6.86 3.10 -4.14
N ASN A 161 -8.06 3.30 -3.59
CA ASN A 161 -9.25 2.55 -4.00
C ASN A 161 -9.47 2.57 -5.51
N ASN A 162 -9.41 3.73 -6.15
CA ASN A 162 -9.64 3.81 -7.58
C ASN A 162 -8.62 2.98 -8.39
N ILE A 163 -7.35 2.93 -7.97
CA ILE A 163 -6.34 2.07 -8.60
C ILE A 163 -6.62 0.60 -8.36
N LEU A 164 -7.16 0.29 -7.19
CA LEU A 164 -7.43 -1.08 -6.78
C LEU A 164 -8.77 -1.59 -7.31
N ASP A 165 -9.74 -0.72 -7.60
CA ASP A 165 -11.02 -1.08 -8.22
C ASP A 165 -10.84 -1.47 -9.71
N HIS A 166 -9.88 -0.84 -10.40
CA HIS A 166 -9.50 -1.16 -11.78
C HIS A 166 -8.87 -2.54 -11.96
N ALA A 167 -8.37 -3.17 -10.89
CA ALA A 167 -7.78 -4.50 -10.95
C ALA A 167 -8.82 -5.65 -11.15
N GLY A 168 -10.12 -5.34 -11.33
CA GLY A 168 -11.14 -6.31 -11.75
C GLY A 168 -11.52 -7.39 -10.74
N GLY A 169 -12.22 -7.03 -9.66
CA GLY A 169 -12.77 -8.03 -8.71
C GLY A 169 -13.42 -7.46 -7.46
N PHE A 170 -13.71 -6.16 -7.48
CA PHE A 170 -13.56 -5.33 -6.30
C PHE A 170 -14.83 -4.53 -6.09
N GLY A 171 -15.65 -4.94 -5.12
CA GLY A 171 -16.92 -4.28 -4.86
C GLY A 171 -16.75 -2.81 -4.47
N ASP A 172 -17.76 -2.00 -4.79
CA ASP A 172 -17.84 -0.58 -4.41
C ASP A 172 -17.69 -0.39 -2.89
N PHE A 173 -16.53 0.09 -2.44
CA PHE A 173 -16.32 0.53 -1.07
C PHE A 173 -15.81 1.99 -1.06
N PRO A 174 -16.50 2.92 -0.38
CA PRO A 174 -16.15 4.33 -0.46
C PRO A 174 -14.84 4.64 0.31
N GLY A 175 -13.78 5.01 -0.43
CA GLY A 175 -12.67 5.86 0.04
C GLY A 175 -11.26 5.24 0.18
N GLY A 176 -10.31 5.78 -0.63
CA GLY A 176 -9.01 6.38 -0.27
C GLY A 176 -7.71 5.57 -0.28
N VAL A 177 -7.58 4.47 0.47
CA VAL A 177 -6.41 3.58 0.44
C VAL A 177 -6.84 2.16 0.80
N GLU A 178 -6.33 1.15 0.08
CA GLU A 178 -6.78 -0.23 0.26
C GLU A 178 -5.64 -1.24 0.15
N ALA A 179 -5.82 -2.36 0.87
CA ALA A 179 -4.92 -3.48 0.89
C ALA A 179 -5.57 -4.78 0.43
N ARG A 180 -5.04 -5.39 -0.64
CA ARG A 180 -5.59 -6.61 -1.25
C ARG A 180 -4.52 -7.68 -1.41
N ILE A 181 -4.93 -8.94 -1.37
CA ILE A 181 -4.05 -10.12 -1.47
C ILE A 181 -4.39 -10.89 -2.73
N LEU A 182 -3.35 -11.30 -3.45
CA LEU A 182 -3.43 -12.17 -4.62
C LEU A 182 -3.14 -13.61 -4.18
N ASP A 183 -3.91 -14.56 -4.69
CA ASP A 183 -3.51 -15.96 -4.59
C ASP A 183 -2.44 -16.31 -5.64
N GLU A 184 -1.91 -17.54 -5.55
CA GLU A 184 -0.87 -18.05 -6.45
C GLU A 184 -1.27 -18.11 -7.93
N ASN A 185 -2.56 -17.92 -8.26
CA ASN A 185 -3.12 -17.91 -9.61
C ASN A 185 -3.60 -16.51 -10.04
N GLY A 186 -3.44 -15.50 -9.20
CA GLY A 186 -3.92 -14.13 -9.43
C GLY A 186 -5.42 -13.96 -9.36
N VAL A 187 -6.12 -14.93 -8.76
CA VAL A 187 -7.54 -14.84 -8.50
C VAL A 187 -7.76 -14.17 -7.15
N ILE A 188 -8.60 -13.13 -7.14
CA ILE A 188 -9.02 -12.46 -5.92
C ILE A 188 -10.16 -13.29 -5.30
N SER A 189 -9.87 -13.99 -4.22
CA SER A 189 -10.91 -14.70 -3.46
C SER A 189 -11.78 -13.71 -2.68
N ASN A 190 -12.99 -13.45 -3.19
CA ASN A 190 -14.05 -12.72 -2.48
C ASN A 190 -14.64 -13.63 -1.38
N PHE A 191 -14.22 -13.45 -0.14
CA PHE A 191 -14.87 -14.13 0.98
C PHE A 191 -16.08 -13.32 1.45
N LYS A 192 -17.28 -13.76 1.06
CA LYS A 192 -18.51 -13.38 1.76
C LYS A 192 -18.40 -13.90 3.20
N ASN A 193 -18.65 -13.02 4.16
CA ASN A 193 -18.83 -13.41 5.56
C ASN A 193 -20.03 -14.37 5.64
N ASP A 194 -19.77 -15.63 5.95
CA ASP A 194 -20.75 -16.51 6.60
C ASP A 194 -20.62 -16.35 8.12
#